data_AF-A0A1E5GUI9-F1
#
_entry.id   AF-A0A1E5GUI9-F1
#
_cell.length_a   1.000
_cell.length_b   1.000
_cell.length_c   1.000
_cell.angle_alpha   90.00
_cell.angle_beta   90.00
_cell.angle_gamma   90.00
#
_symmetry.space_group_name_H-M   'P 1'
#
loop_
_entity.id
_entity.type
_entity.pdbx_description
1 polymer ?
#
loop_
_entity_poly.entity_id
_entity_poly.type
_entity_poly.pdbx_seq_one_letter_code
_entity_poly.pdbx_strand_id
1 'polypeptide(L)'
;MNVTIDGIIGGALGLIGVFISLAYSMRLDKQNKEFQKQMEKSHREYDLWSKKYDTLVQMISYRYDVKCEEYSAAMNGITATFYDSKEVMDAVKKFHAYLEYGAVDSMQTNERMVNIYAAMFKDLKIDQNVDEVFLNKVFNGK
;
A
#
# COMPACT_ATOMS: atom_id res chain seq x y z
N MET A 1 31.48 53.32 -41.24
CA MET A 1 30.32 52.96 -40.40
C MET A 1 30.81 51.87 -39.44
N ASN A 2 31.35 52.25 -38.28
CA ASN A 2 31.88 51.30 -37.31
C ASN A 2 30.70 50.73 -36.53
N VAL A 3 30.21 49.57 -36.95
CA VAL A 3 29.41 48.73 -36.07
C VAL A 3 30.37 48.32 -34.96
N THR A 4 30.24 48.95 -33.80
CA THR A 4 31.09 48.71 -32.64
C THR A 4 31.06 47.22 -32.32
N ILE A 5 32.22 46.59 -32.42
CA ILE A 5 32.47 45.17 -32.13
C ILE A 5 31.88 44.79 -30.75
N ASP A 6 31.85 45.75 -29.82
CA ASP A 6 31.24 45.64 -28.49
C ASP A 6 29.72 45.38 -28.51
N GLY A 7 28.98 45.92 -29.48
CA GLY A 7 27.54 45.69 -29.62
C GLY A 7 27.20 44.29 -30.14
N ILE A 8 28.05 43.73 -31.01
CA ILE A 8 27.93 42.35 -31.50
C ILE A 8 28.30 41.35 -30.40
N ILE A 9 29.37 41.65 -29.63
CA ILE A 9 29.82 40.83 -28.51
C ILE A 9 28.78 40.85 -27.37
N GLY A 10 28.23 42.01 -27.03
CA GLY A 10 27.16 42.16 -26.03
C GLY A 10 25.87 41.41 -26.41
N GLY A 11 25.47 41.48 -27.69
CA GLY A 11 24.31 40.74 -28.21
C GLY A 11 24.51 39.21 -28.17
N ALA A 12 25.71 38.73 -28.53
CA ALA A 12 26.04 37.31 -28.49
C ALA A 12 26.07 36.74 -27.06
N LEU A 13 26.64 37.48 -26.10
CA LEU A 13 26.67 37.08 -24.69
C LEU A 13 25.27 37.05 -24.06
N GLY A 14 24.39 38.00 -24.41
CA GLY A 14 23.00 38.02 -23.97
C GLY A 14 22.22 36.78 -24.41
N LEU A 15 22.37 36.36 -25.67
CA LEU A 15 21.72 35.15 -26.18
C LEU A 15 22.20 33.88 -25.47
N ILE A 16 23.52 33.76 -25.23
CA ILE A 16 24.10 32.62 -24.49
C ILE A 16 23.52 32.54 -23.07
N GLY A 17 23.39 33.67 -22.37
CA GLY A 17 22.79 33.72 -21.03
C GLY A 17 21.33 33.24 -21.01
N VAL A 18 20.54 33.62 -22.02
CA VAL A 18 19.14 33.16 -22.17
C VAL A 18 19.09 31.65 -22.43
N PHE A 19 19.95 31.11 -23.30
CA PHE A 19 19.99 29.67 -23.57
C PHE A 19 20.38 28.84 -22.34
N ILE A 20 21.37 29.29 -21.56
CA ILE A 20 21.77 28.63 -20.31
C ILE A 20 20.62 28.63 -19.30
N SER A 21 19.94 29.77 -19.16
CA SER A 21 18.80 29.93 -18.25
C SER A 21 17.61 29.04 -18.65
N LEU A 22 17.28 28.98 -19.95
CA LEU A 22 16.26 28.09 -20.49
C LEU A 22 16.62 26.63 -20.27
N ALA A 23 17.86 26.22 -20.56
CA ALA A 23 18.32 24.85 -20.37
C ALA A 23 18.27 24.43 -18.89
N TYR A 24 18.65 25.31 -17.97
CA TYR A 24 18.56 25.08 -16.53
C TYR A 24 17.10 24.98 -16.08
N SER A 25 16.24 25.91 -16.51
CA SER A 25 14.81 25.89 -16.21
C SER A 25 14.11 24.63 -16.72
N MET A 26 14.44 24.16 -17.92
CA MET A 26 13.89 22.92 -18.48
C MET A 26 14.32 21.68 -17.68
N ARG A 27 15.57 21.63 -17.20
CA ARG A 27 16.05 20.54 -16.33
C ARG A 27 15.33 20.56 -14.98
N LEU A 28 15.15 21.74 -14.39
CA LEU A 28 14.42 21.92 -13.13
C LEU A 28 12.96 21.52 -13.24
N ASP A 29 12.27 21.92 -14.31
CA ASP A 29 10.88 21.52 -14.55
C ASP A 29 10.75 19.99 -14.69
N LYS A 30 11.70 19.35 -15.37
CA LYS A 30 11.74 17.89 -15.47
C LYS A 30 11.93 17.23 -14.11
N GLN A 31 12.88 17.70 -13.30
CA GLN A 31 13.11 17.18 -11.95
C GLN A 31 11.89 17.38 -11.04
N ASN A 32 11.25 18.54 -11.09
CA ASN A 32 10.04 18.83 -10.32
C ASN A 32 8.88 17.90 -10.73
N LYS A 33 8.69 17.64 -12.02
CA LYS A 33 7.68 16.68 -12.51
C LYS A 33 7.96 15.25 -12.03
N GLU A 34 9.22 14.82 -12.06
CA GLU A 34 9.62 13.51 -11.55
C GLU A 34 9.38 13.41 -10.04
N PHE A 35 9.74 14.45 -9.29
CA PHE A 35 9.51 14.54 -7.85
C PHE A 35 8.02 14.51 -7.50
N GLN A 36 7.18 15.27 -8.20
CA GLN A 36 5.72 15.25 -8.02
C GLN A 36 5.14 13.86 -8.27
N LYS A 37 5.56 13.18 -9.35
CA LYS A 37 5.14 11.80 -9.62
C LYS A 37 5.56 10.82 -8.54
N GLN A 38 6.77 10.96 -8.00
CA GLN A 38 7.25 10.13 -6.89
C GLN A 38 6.43 10.38 -5.62
N MET A 39 6.13 11.64 -5.30
CA MET A 39 5.27 11.96 -4.17
C MET A 39 3.86 11.41 -4.35
N GLU A 40 3.24 11.56 -5.52
CA GLU A 40 1.91 11.04 -5.79
C GLU A 40 1.86 9.52 -5.65
N LYS A 41 2.89 8.83 -6.18
CA LYS A 41 3.03 7.37 -6.02
C LYS A 41 3.18 6.98 -4.55
N SER A 42 4.02 7.67 -3.80
CA SER A 42 4.24 7.40 -2.38
C SER A 42 2.98 7.65 -1.54
N HIS A 43 2.23 8.71 -1.80
CA HIS A 43 0.94 8.95 -1.13
C HIS A 43 -0.06 7.85 -1.45
N ARG A 44 -0.18 7.45 -2.73
CA ARG A 44 -1.08 6.37 -3.13
C ARG A 44 -0.72 5.03 -2.46
N GLU A 45 0.58 4.71 -2.39
CA GLU A 45 1.07 3.51 -1.70
C GLU A 45 0.78 3.55 -0.21
N TYR A 46 0.97 4.71 0.43
CA TYR A 46 0.64 4.92 1.84
C TYR A 46 -0.86 4.79 2.11
N ASP A 47 -1.72 5.41 1.28
CA ASP A 47 -3.17 5.32 1.42
C ASP A 47 -3.68 3.88 1.31
N LEU A 48 -3.10 3.11 0.38
CA LEU A 48 -3.44 1.70 0.19
C LEU A 48 -2.95 0.86 1.37
N TRP A 49 -1.74 1.11 1.87
CA TRP A 49 -1.22 0.47 3.07
C TRP A 49 -2.09 0.78 4.30
N SER A 50 -2.50 2.04 4.48
CA SER A 50 -3.36 2.47 5.58
C SER A 50 -4.71 1.75 5.54
N LYS A 51 -5.35 1.66 4.37
CA LYS A 51 -6.63 0.93 4.21
C LYS A 51 -6.49 -0.55 4.54
N LYS A 52 -5.41 -1.19 4.08
CA LYS A 52 -5.10 -2.59 4.42
C LYS A 52 -4.94 -2.77 5.94
N TYR A 53 -4.21 -1.85 6.58
CA TYR A 53 -4.02 -1.85 8.03
C TYR A 53 -5.34 -1.65 8.79
N ASP A 54 -6.18 -0.70 8.36
CA ASP A 54 -7.48 -0.44 8.97
C ASP A 54 -8.41 -1.67 8.89
N THR A 55 -8.44 -2.36 7.74
CA THR A 55 -9.17 -3.62 7.58
C THR A 55 -8.67 -4.69 8.57
N LEU A 56 -7.35 -4.84 8.72
CA LEU A 56 -6.76 -5.77 9.68
C LEU A 56 -7.19 -5.44 11.11
N VAL A 57 -7.09 -4.16 11.52
CA VAL A 57 -7.48 -3.71 12.86
C VAL A 57 -8.95 -3.97 13.13
N GLN A 58 -9.84 -3.69 12.17
CA GLN A 58 -11.27 -3.97 12.29
C GLN A 58 -11.52 -5.46 12.55
N MET A 59 -10.93 -6.34 11.75
CA MET A 59 -11.13 -7.78 11.94
C MET A 59 -10.63 -8.27 13.31
N ILE A 60 -9.45 -7.84 13.74
CA ILE A 60 -8.88 -8.21 15.04
C ILE A 60 -9.75 -7.68 16.20
N SER A 61 -10.34 -6.50 16.04
CA SER A 61 -11.19 -5.86 17.04
C SER A 61 -12.47 -6.64 17.28
N TYR A 62 -13.06 -7.21 16.23
CA TYR A 62 -14.29 -8.00 16.30
C TYR A 62 -14.04 -9.51 16.37
N ARG A 63 -12.82 -9.96 16.68
CA ARG A 63 -12.44 -11.38 16.67
C ARG A 63 -13.28 -12.29 17.56
N TYR A 64 -13.88 -11.76 18.64
CA TYR A 64 -14.72 -12.52 19.56
C TYR A 64 -16.20 -12.57 19.14
N ASP A 65 -16.60 -11.74 18.18
CA ASP A 65 -17.93 -11.72 17.60
C ASP A 65 -17.85 -11.70 16.07
N VAL A 66 -17.41 -12.82 15.51
CA VAL A 66 -17.26 -12.99 14.06
C VAL A 66 -18.60 -12.98 13.29
N LYS A 67 -19.72 -12.90 14.00
CA LYS A 67 -21.07 -12.84 13.43
C LYS A 67 -21.62 -11.42 13.35
N CYS A 68 -20.92 -10.43 13.90
CA CYS A 68 -21.36 -9.04 13.81
C CYS A 68 -21.24 -8.50 12.37
N GLU A 69 -21.99 -7.43 12.11
CA GLU A 69 -22.00 -6.79 10.80
C GLU A 69 -20.63 -6.19 10.47
N GLU A 70 -19.93 -5.65 11.46
CA GLU A 70 -18.62 -5.01 11.30
C GLU A 70 -17.54 -6.01 10.91
N TYR A 71 -17.51 -7.20 11.53
CA TYR A 71 -16.59 -8.26 11.14
C TYR A 71 -16.87 -8.75 9.72
N SER A 72 -18.14 -8.94 9.39
CA SER A 72 -18.57 -9.39 8.06
C SER A 72 -18.20 -8.36 6.98
N ALA A 73 -18.39 -7.07 7.28
CA ALA A 73 -18.00 -5.98 6.40
C ALA A 73 -16.48 -5.93 6.20
N ALA A 74 -15.69 -6.06 7.27
CA ALA A 74 -14.23 -6.10 7.19
C ALA A 74 -13.73 -7.31 6.39
N MET A 75 -14.31 -8.50 6.61
CA MET A 75 -13.98 -9.72 5.87
C MET A 75 -14.26 -9.56 4.36
N ASN A 76 -15.41 -8.98 3.99
CA ASN A 76 -15.71 -8.67 2.60
C ASN A 76 -14.74 -7.64 2.01
N GLY A 77 -14.37 -6.64 2.81
CA GLY A 77 -13.42 -5.59 2.47
C GLY A 77 -12.02 -6.10 2.10
N ILE A 78 -11.61 -7.28 2.61
CA ILE A 78 -10.32 -7.90 2.28
C ILE A 78 -10.14 -8.04 0.76
N THR A 79 -11.19 -8.44 0.04
CA THR A 79 -11.12 -8.61 -1.42
C THR A 79 -10.83 -7.32 -2.18
N ALA A 80 -11.25 -6.17 -1.63
CA ALA A 80 -11.01 -4.86 -2.22
C ALA A 80 -9.66 -4.26 -1.81
N THR A 81 -9.24 -4.46 -0.56
CA THR A 81 -8.01 -3.84 -0.04
C THR A 81 -6.76 -4.70 -0.28
N PHE A 82 -6.88 -6.02 -0.31
CA PHE A 82 -5.77 -6.97 -0.52
C PHE A 82 -5.84 -7.71 -1.86
N TYR A 83 -6.49 -7.12 -2.87
CA TYR A 83 -6.66 -7.73 -4.19
C TYR A 83 -5.34 -8.12 -4.89
N ASP A 84 -4.26 -7.40 -4.57
CA ASP A 84 -2.91 -7.60 -5.09
C ASP A 84 -2.10 -8.64 -4.31
N SER A 85 -2.58 -9.06 -3.13
CA SER A 85 -1.91 -10.01 -2.26
C SER A 85 -2.40 -11.44 -2.51
N LYS A 86 -1.61 -12.20 -3.27
CA LYS A 86 -1.94 -13.61 -3.57
C LYS A 86 -2.10 -14.44 -2.30
N GLU A 87 -1.23 -14.25 -1.31
CA GLU A 87 -1.26 -15.03 -0.07
C GLU A 87 -2.53 -14.78 0.74
N VAL A 88 -2.95 -13.51 0.88
CA VAL A 88 -4.20 -13.16 1.56
C VAL A 88 -5.41 -13.71 0.79
N MET A 89 -5.44 -13.54 -0.53
CA MET A 89 -6.54 -14.06 -1.35
C MET A 89 -6.66 -15.58 -1.29
N ASP A 90 -5.53 -16.30 -1.27
CA ASP A 90 -5.53 -17.75 -1.16
C ASP A 90 -6.00 -18.21 0.24
N ALA A 91 -5.66 -17.50 1.32
CA ALA A 91 -6.16 -17.77 2.66
C ALA A 91 -7.68 -17.57 2.76
N VAL A 92 -8.20 -16.46 2.23
CA VAL A 92 -9.64 -16.15 2.20
C VAL A 92 -10.43 -17.18 1.38
N LYS A 93 -9.92 -17.58 0.20
CA LYS A 93 -10.55 -18.63 -0.61
C LYS A 93 -10.63 -19.96 0.13
N LYS A 94 -9.54 -20.38 0.80
CA LYS A 94 -9.51 -21.60 1.61
C LYS A 94 -10.48 -21.54 2.78
N PHE A 95 -10.68 -20.35 3.36
CA PHE A 95 -11.67 -20.15 4.42
C PHE A 95 -13.10 -20.30 3.90
N HIS A 96 -13.47 -19.62 2.81
CA HIS A 96 -14.81 -19.76 2.23
C HIS A 96 -15.11 -21.18 1.74
N ALA A 97 -14.15 -21.81 1.04
CA ALA A 97 -14.30 -23.20 0.62
C ALA A 97 -14.58 -24.13 1.80
N TYR A 98 -13.97 -23.89 2.97
CA TYR A 98 -14.22 -24.68 4.17
C TYR A 98 -15.64 -24.50 4.73
N LEU A 99 -16.14 -23.26 4.75
CA LEU A 99 -17.50 -22.98 5.21
C LEU A 99 -18.57 -23.69 4.36
N GLU A 100 -18.29 -23.92 3.07
CA GLU A 100 -19.20 -24.61 2.15
C GLU A 100 -19.32 -26.12 2.43
N TYR A 101 -18.36 -26.75 3.13
CA TYR A 101 -18.37 -28.21 3.40
C TYR A 101 -19.28 -28.66 4.58
N GLY A 102 -20.02 -27.73 5.20
CA GLY A 102 -21.18 -28.04 6.04
C GLY A 102 -20.92 -28.39 7.51
N ALA A 103 -19.86 -29.15 7.84
CA ALA A 103 -19.47 -29.41 9.23
C ALA A 103 -18.42 -28.42 9.72
N VAL A 104 -18.89 -27.25 10.18
CA VAL A 104 -18.02 -26.17 10.69
C VAL A 104 -17.61 -26.49 12.12
N ASP A 105 -16.36 -26.93 12.28
CA ASP A 105 -15.69 -27.07 13.57
C ASP A 105 -15.10 -25.72 14.00
N SER A 106 -15.39 -25.31 15.23
CA SER A 106 -14.95 -24.03 15.78
C SER A 106 -13.43 -23.89 15.84
N MET A 107 -12.70 -24.99 16.10
CA MET A 107 -11.25 -24.97 16.18
C MET A 107 -10.62 -24.79 14.79
N GLN A 108 -11.07 -25.56 13.80
CA GLN A 108 -10.64 -25.38 12.41
C GLN A 108 -11.05 -24.03 11.81
N THR A 109 -12.18 -23.48 12.24
CA THR A 109 -12.59 -22.12 11.84
C THR A 109 -11.60 -21.08 12.35
N ASN A 110 -11.23 -21.18 13.63
CA ASN A 110 -10.23 -20.28 14.23
C ASN A 110 -8.87 -20.39 13.57
N GLU A 111 -8.38 -21.60 13.31
CA GLU A 111 -7.11 -21.83 12.61
C GLU A 111 -7.10 -21.15 11.23
N ARG A 112 -8.19 -21.28 10.47
CA ARG A 112 -8.30 -20.64 9.15
C ARG A 112 -8.42 -19.12 9.24
N MET A 113 -9.04 -18.57 10.29
CA MET A 113 -9.02 -17.13 10.54
C MET A 113 -7.62 -16.64 10.90
N VAL A 114 -6.87 -17.38 11.73
CA VAL A 114 -5.47 -17.08 12.05
C VAL A 114 -4.61 -17.07 10.78
N ASN A 115 -4.84 -17.99 9.85
CA ASN A 115 -4.15 -17.99 8.56
C ASN A 115 -4.41 -16.72 7.73
N ILE A 116 -5.65 -16.20 7.75
CA ILE A 116 -5.97 -14.92 7.10
C ILE A 116 -5.17 -13.79 7.78
N TYR A 117 -5.18 -13.72 9.11
CA TYR A 117 -4.44 -12.69 9.84
C TYR A 117 -2.94 -12.77 9.55
N ALA A 118 -2.33 -13.94 9.66
CA ALA A 118 -0.92 -14.13 9.39
C ALA A 118 -0.54 -13.65 7.97
N ALA A 119 -1.36 -13.97 6.96
CA ALA A 119 -1.15 -13.50 5.60
C ALA A 119 -1.25 -11.97 5.49
N MET A 120 -2.19 -11.33 6.19
CA MET A 120 -2.34 -9.87 6.22
C MET A 120 -1.16 -9.18 6.91
N PHE A 121 -0.69 -9.71 8.06
CA PHE A 121 0.50 -9.21 8.76
C PHE A 121 1.73 -9.26 7.85
N LYS A 122 1.89 -10.35 7.10
CA LYS A 122 2.99 -10.52 6.15
C LYS A 122 2.89 -9.59 4.94
N ASP A 123 1.69 -9.42 4.35
CA ASP A 123 1.48 -8.48 3.24
C ASP A 123 1.81 -7.03 3.64
N LEU A 124 1.42 -6.64 4.85
CA LEU A 124 1.70 -5.34 5.45
C LEU A 124 3.15 -5.18 5.93
N LYS A 125 3.95 -6.26 5.94
CA LYS A 125 5.34 -6.31 6.43
C LYS A 125 5.48 -5.91 7.91
N ILE A 126 4.50 -6.29 8.72
CA ILE A 126 4.46 -6.05 10.18
C ILE A 126 4.50 -7.36 10.99
N ASP A 127 4.91 -8.45 10.35
CA ASP A 127 5.02 -9.81 10.88
C ASP A 127 6.26 -10.03 11.77
N GLN A 128 7.17 -9.06 11.88
CA GLN A 128 8.44 -9.20 12.62
C GLN A 128 8.28 -9.69 14.07
N ASN A 129 7.19 -9.31 14.74
CA ASN A 129 6.90 -9.70 16.13
C ASN A 129 5.59 -10.48 16.26
N VAL A 130 4.96 -10.85 15.14
CA VAL A 130 3.64 -11.45 15.10
C VAL A 130 3.70 -12.67 14.18
N ASP A 131 4.09 -13.80 14.76
CA ASP A 131 4.09 -15.09 14.07
C ASP A 131 2.76 -15.83 14.26
N GLU A 132 2.56 -16.88 13.46
CA GLU A 132 1.35 -17.71 13.51
C GLU A 132 1.15 -18.37 14.88
N VAL A 133 2.23 -18.66 15.61
CA VAL A 133 2.19 -19.26 16.96
C VAL A 133 1.64 -18.25 17.96
N PHE A 134 2.11 -17.00 17.91
CA PHE A 134 1.62 -15.90 18.73
C PHE A 134 0.15 -15.62 18.42
N LEU A 135 -0.22 -15.52 17.15
CA LEU A 135 -1.61 -15.34 16.75
C LEU A 135 -2.48 -16.51 17.23
N ASN A 136 -2.06 -17.75 17.06
CA ASN A 136 -2.79 -18.90 17.58
C ASN A 136 -2.99 -18.81 19.11
N LYS A 137 -2.00 -18.35 19.87
CA LYS A 137 -2.16 -18.12 21.32
C LYS A 137 -3.12 -16.97 21.64
N VAL A 138 -3.07 -15.87 20.90
CA VAL A 138 -3.95 -14.70 21.12
C VAL A 138 -5.41 -15.02 20.77
N PHE A 139 -5.64 -15.84 19.75
CA PHE A 139 -6.97 -16.15 19.23
C PHE A 139 -7.59 -17.43 19.82
N ASN A 140 -6.78 -18.41 20.24
CA ASN A 140 -7.25 -19.67 20.84
C ASN A 140 -6.96 -19.80 22.35
N GLY A 141 -6.14 -18.91 22.92
CA GLY A 141 -5.90 -18.85 24.35
C GLY A 141 -7.14 -18.33 25.08
N LYS A 142 -7.88 -19.25 25.71
CA LYS A 142 -8.76 -18.92 26.83
C LYS A 142 -7.95 -18.80 28.10
#